data_AF-A0A1C2AJL2-F1
#
_entry.id   AF-A0A1C2AJL2-F1
#
_cell.length_a   1.000
_cell.length_b   1.000
_cell.length_c   1.000
_cell.angle_alpha   90.00
_cell.angle_beta   90.00
_cell.angle_gamma   90.00
#
_symmetry.space_group_name_H-M   'P 1'
#
loop_
_entity.id
_entity.type
_entity.pdbx_description
1 polymer ?
#
loop_
_entity_poly.entity_id
_entity_poly.type
_entity_poly.pdbx_seq_one_letter_code
_entity_poly.pdbx_strand_id
1 'polypeptide(L)'
;MLSAYKNAPKNGLKTNLMGKDISYWAERLLDISKSGLIKRDFLNRKKLSEAKFLDHLEKIVKNKKTNADNIISKYSNSENLNDLYDQ
;
A
#
# COMPACT_ATOMS: atom_id res chain seq x y z
N MET A 1 -20.13 -4.44 2.25
CA MET A 1 -19.12 -4.63 1.18
C MET A 1 -19.12 -3.47 0.20
N LEU A 2 -20.26 -3.14 -0.44
CA LEU A 2 -20.33 -2.04 -1.43
C LEU A 2 -19.94 -0.66 -0.85
N SER A 3 -20.21 -0.42 0.43
CA SER A 3 -19.80 0.79 1.14
C SER A 3 -18.28 0.97 1.22
N ALA A 4 -17.52 -0.10 1.46
CA ALA A 4 -16.07 -0.04 1.51
C ALA A 4 -15.49 0.30 0.14
N TYR A 5 -15.99 -0.33 -0.93
CA TYR A 5 -15.60 -0.01 -2.30
C TYR A 5 -15.85 1.46 -2.65
N LYS A 6 -17.03 1.99 -2.30
CA LYS A 6 -17.38 3.40 -2.52
C LYS A 6 -16.52 4.38 -1.71
N ASN A 7 -16.15 4.03 -0.48
CA ASN A 7 -15.45 4.93 0.44
C ASN A 7 -13.92 4.84 0.34
N ALA A 8 -13.39 3.74 -0.18
CA ALA A 8 -11.95 3.50 -0.33
C ALA A 8 -11.21 4.58 -1.12
N PRO A 9 -11.73 5.11 -2.25
CA PRO A 9 -11.06 6.17 -3.00
C PRO A 9 -10.81 7.44 -2.17
N LYS A 10 -11.74 7.78 -1.26
CA LYS A 10 -11.65 8.98 -0.42
C LYS A 10 -10.81 8.75 0.85
N ASN A 11 -11.02 7.61 1.51
CA ASN A 11 -10.49 7.37 2.85
C ASN A 11 -9.26 6.44 2.88
N GLY A 12 -8.89 5.87 1.73
CA GLY A 12 -7.73 4.98 1.60
C GLY A 12 -7.74 3.83 2.60
N LEU A 13 -6.58 3.60 3.23
CA LEU A 13 -6.38 2.55 4.23
C LEU A 13 -7.25 2.70 5.49
N LYS A 14 -7.81 3.89 5.76
CA LYS A 14 -8.67 4.15 6.93
C LYS A 14 -10.12 3.70 6.71
N THR A 15 -10.47 3.28 5.51
CA THR A 15 -11.83 2.85 5.17
C THR A 15 -12.25 1.66 6.02
N ASN A 16 -13.42 1.73 6.64
CA ASN A 16 -13.97 0.59 7.37
C ASN A 16 -14.40 -0.52 6.40
N LEU A 17 -13.94 -1.74 6.69
CA LEU A 17 -14.37 -2.98 6.08
C LEU A 17 -14.60 -3.97 7.22
N MET A 18 -15.85 -4.44 7.38
CA MET A 18 -16.20 -5.47 8.35
C MET A 18 -15.74 -5.17 9.79
N GLY A 19 -15.85 -3.92 10.24
CA GLY A 19 -15.53 -3.55 11.62
C GLY A 19 -14.04 -3.30 11.91
N LYS A 20 -13.17 -3.42 10.91
CA LYS A 20 -11.76 -3.00 10.95
C LYS A 20 -11.46 -2.06 9.80
N ASP A 21 -10.34 -1.35 9.84
CA ASP A 21 -9.90 -0.54 8.70
C ASP A 21 -9.24 -1.42 7.62
N ILE A 22 -9.14 -0.89 6.39
CA ILE A 22 -8.45 -1.60 5.29
C ILE A 22 -6.98 -1.85 5.65
N SER A 23 -6.32 -1.00 6.45
CA SER A 23 -4.95 -1.23 6.91
C SER A 23 -4.79 -2.57 7.63
N TYR A 24 -5.71 -2.92 8.53
CA TYR A 24 -5.71 -4.20 9.24
C TYR A 24 -5.82 -5.37 8.26
N TRP A 25 -6.76 -5.31 7.33
CA TRP A 25 -6.96 -6.40 6.35
C TRP A 25 -5.81 -6.51 5.35
N ALA A 26 -5.23 -5.38 4.95
CA ALA A 26 -4.09 -5.34 4.06
C ALA A 26 -2.86 -6.02 4.67
N GLU A 27 -2.63 -5.85 5.98
CA GLU A 27 -1.56 -6.56 6.71
C GLU A 27 -1.74 -8.08 6.61
N ARG A 28 -2.93 -8.61 6.91
CA ARG A 28 -3.20 -10.05 6.81
C ARG A 28 -3.07 -10.58 5.37
N LEU A 29 -3.56 -9.81 4.39
CA LEU A 29 -3.50 -10.20 2.99
C LEU A 29 -2.05 -10.23 2.49
N LEU A 30 -1.21 -9.29 2.95
CA LEU A 30 0.22 -9.27 2.63
C LEU A 30 0.95 -10.46 3.24
N ASP A 31 0.66 -10.85 4.48
CA ASP A 31 1.27 -12.02 5.12
C ASP A 31 0.95 -13.31 4.34
N ILE A 32 -0.31 -13.47 3.92
CA ILE A 32 -0.75 -14.60 3.09
C ILE A 32 -0.02 -14.57 1.74
N SER A 33 0.02 -13.41 1.09
CA SER A 33 0.68 -13.23 -0.21
C SER A 33 2.17 -13.56 -0.13
N LYS A 34 2.87 -13.03 0.87
CA LYS A 34 4.30 -13.27 1.10
C LYS A 34 4.59 -14.75 1.35
N SER A 35 3.79 -15.39 2.20
CA SER A 35 3.91 -16.83 2.46
C SER A 35 3.71 -17.66 1.20
N GLY A 36 2.74 -17.30 0.35
CA GLY A 36 2.52 -17.94 -0.94
C GLY A 36 3.69 -17.79 -1.91
N LEU A 37 4.28 -16.59 -2.01
CA LEU A 37 5.44 -16.32 -2.87
C LEU A 37 6.69 -17.06 -2.39
N ILE A 38 6.94 -17.10 -1.08
CA ILE A 38 8.05 -17.88 -0.49
C ILE A 38 7.86 -19.36 -0.81
N LYS A 39 6.65 -19.90 -0.64
CA LYS A 39 6.36 -21.31 -0.90
C LYS A 39 6.55 -21.70 -2.38
N ARG A 40 6.24 -20.79 -3.31
CA ARG A 40 6.45 -21.03 -4.75
C ARG A 40 7.93 -21.02 -5.14
N ASP A 41 8.78 -20.39 -4.32
CA ASP A 41 10.24 -20.35 -4.45
C ASP A 41 10.75 -19.92 -5.84
N PHE A 42 10.06 -18.98 -6.48
CA PHE A 42 10.51 -18.43 -7.76
C PHE A 42 11.54 -17.32 -7.56
N LEU A 43 12.64 -17.45 -8.29
CA LEU A 43 13.66 -16.42 -8.38
C LEU A 43 13.50 -15.60 -9.66
N ASN A 44 13.73 -14.30 -9.55
CA ASN A 44 13.82 -13.43 -10.72
C ASN A 44 15.16 -13.61 -11.45
N ARG A 45 15.35 -12.90 -12.57
CA ARG A 45 16.59 -12.93 -13.38
C ARG A 45 17.87 -12.59 -12.60
N LYS A 46 17.75 -11.91 -11.45
CA LYS A 46 18.85 -11.55 -10.55
C LYS A 46 19.00 -12.52 -9.37
N LYS A 47 18.36 -13.70 -9.42
CA LYS A 47 18.35 -14.72 -8.35
C LYS A 47 17.77 -14.24 -7.01
N LEU A 48 16.85 -13.26 -7.04
CA LEU A 48 16.15 -12.80 -5.84
C LEU A 48 14.73 -13.37 -5.80
N SER A 49 14.25 -13.71 -4.60
CA SER A 49 12.87 -14.15 -4.40
C SER A 49 11.87 -13.10 -4.92
N GLU A 50 10.83 -13.55 -5.62
CA GLU A 50 9.72 -12.69 -6.05
C GLU A 50 8.95 -12.05 -4.88
N ALA A 51 9.10 -12.55 -3.65
CA ALA A 51 8.54 -11.92 -2.46
C ALA A 51 8.99 -10.46 -2.28
N LYS A 52 10.17 -10.09 -2.82
CA LYS A 52 10.68 -8.72 -2.82
C LYS A 52 9.75 -7.71 -3.51
N PHE A 53 8.89 -8.15 -4.42
CA PHE A 53 7.91 -7.25 -5.06
C PHE A 53 6.85 -6.72 -4.08
N LEU A 54 6.72 -7.33 -2.89
CA LEU A 54 5.83 -6.86 -1.84
C LEU A 54 6.44 -5.74 -0.97
N ASP A 55 7.76 -5.48 -1.04
CA ASP A 55 8.47 -4.52 -0.17
C ASP A 55 7.80 -3.13 -0.14
N HIS A 56 7.32 -2.64 -1.30
CA HIS A 56 6.66 -1.34 -1.37
C HIS A 56 5.30 -1.34 -0.64
N LEU A 57 4.54 -2.42 -0.78
CA LEU A 57 3.24 -2.58 -0.11
C LEU A 57 3.42 -2.75 1.40
N GLU A 58 4.44 -3.49 1.83
CA GLU A 58 4.82 -3.61 3.25
C GLU A 58 5.11 -2.23 3.85
N LYS A 59 5.83 -1.36 3.14
CA LYS A 59 6.07 0.03 3.59
C LYS A 59 4.78 0.84 3.68
N ILE A 60 3.89 0.75 2.68
CA ILE A 60 2.60 1.46 2.68
C ILE A 60 1.76 1.06 3.90
N VAL A 61 1.63 -0.25 4.16
CA VAL A 61 0.84 -0.77 5.28
C VAL A 61 1.48 -0.43 6.62
N LYS A 62 2.80 -0.61 6.76
CA LYS A 62 3.54 -0.26 7.98
C LYS A 62 3.41 1.21 8.34
N ASN A 63 3.58 2.09 7.34
CA ASN A 63 3.52 3.54 7.56
C ASN A 63 2.08 4.07 7.61
N LYS A 64 1.08 3.25 7.23
CA LYS A 64 -0.32 3.64 7.07
C LYS A 64 -0.49 4.89 6.17
N LYS A 65 0.40 5.02 5.18
CA LYS A 65 0.45 6.16 4.25
C LYS A 65 0.57 5.64 2.83
N THR A 66 -0.37 6.06 1.99
CA THR A 66 -0.38 5.81 0.56
C THR A 66 0.44 6.85 -0.20
N ASN A 67 0.68 6.62 -1.49
CA ASN A 67 1.30 7.63 -2.34
C ASN A 67 0.45 8.92 -2.41
N ALA A 68 -0.87 8.79 -2.37
CA ALA A 68 -1.77 9.96 -2.31
C ALA A 68 -1.58 10.75 -1.01
N ASP A 69 -1.46 10.08 0.15
CA ASP A 69 -1.17 10.76 1.42
C ASP A 69 0.17 11.53 1.35
N ASN A 70 1.19 10.92 0.73
CA ASN A 70 2.49 11.57 0.57
C ASN A 70 2.40 12.79 -0.36
N ILE A 71 1.70 12.69 -1.50
CA ILE A 71 1.48 13.80 -2.43
C ILE A 71 0.75 14.95 -1.75
N ILE A 72 -0.35 14.65 -1.03
CA ILE A 72 -1.09 15.64 -0.27
C ILE A 72 -0.18 16.31 0.75
N SER A 73 0.64 15.55 1.48
CA SER A 73 1.56 16.12 2.47
C SER A 73 2.65 17.01 1.86
N LYS A 74 3.19 16.65 0.67
CA LYS A 74 4.13 17.49 -0.06
C LYS A 74 3.46 18.80 -0.46
N TYR A 75 2.29 18.70 -1.10
CA TYR A 75 1.53 19.87 -1.52
C TYR A 75 1.15 20.77 -0.36
N SER A 76 0.68 20.23 0.77
CA SER A 76 0.30 21.04 1.94
C SER A 76 1.48 21.79 2.57
N ASN A 77 2.73 21.38 2.31
CA ASN A 77 3.91 22.06 2.85
C ASN A 77 4.41 23.19 1.93
N SER A 78 4.20 23.09 0.61
CA SER A 78 4.74 24.06 -0.35
C SER A 78 3.69 24.82 -1.16
N GLU A 79 2.46 24.30 -1.20
CA GLU A 79 1.34 24.74 -2.04
C GLU A 79 1.67 24.83 -3.55
N ASN A 80 2.77 24.20 -3.96
CA ASN A 80 3.29 24.26 -5.32
C ASN A 80 3.16 22.90 -6.02
N LEU A 81 2.39 22.88 -7.11
CA LEU A 81 2.20 21.66 -7.90
C LEU A 81 3.46 21.17 -8.59
N ASN A 82 4.44 22.05 -8.83
CA ASN A 82 5.72 21.66 -9.43
C ASN A 82 6.52 20.71 -8.52
N ASP A 83 6.32 20.80 -7.20
CA ASP A 83 7.03 19.95 -6.22
C ASP A 83 6.49 18.51 -6.16
N LEU A 84 5.42 18.23 -6.91
CA LEU A 84 4.83 16.90 -7.04
C LEU A 84 5.49 16.06 -8.13
N TYR A 85 6.23 16.70 -9.04
CA TYR A 85 7.00 16.02 -10.07
C TYR A 85 8.42 15.79 -9.58
N ASP A 86 8.91 14.56 -9.69
CA ASP A 86 10.33 14.30 -9.56
C ASP A 86 11.01 14.93 -10.78
N GLN A 87 12.01 15.80 -10.54
CA GLN A 87 12.83 16.43 -11.60
C GLN A 87 13.67 15.40 -12.35
#